data_AF-T0HUZ2-F1
#
_entry.id   AF-T0HUZ2-F1
#
_cell.length_a   1.000
_cell.length_b   1.000
_cell.length_c   1.000
_cell.angle_alpha   90.00
_cell.angle_beta   90.00
_cell.angle_gamma   90.00
#
_symmetry.space_group_name_H-M   'P 1'
#
loop_
_entity.id
_entity.type
_entity.pdbx_description
1 polymer ?
#
loop_
_entity_poly.entity_id
_entity_poly.type
_entity_poly.pdbx_seq_one_letter_code
_entity_poly.pdbx_strand_id
1 'polypeptide(L)' 'MLLETAADHARTNLSDFIRRKAIEAAEQDVLDHRLVTIPAEDWDKLEDWVKAPAKEVPALRKLSATRPAWQD' A
#
# COMPACT_ATOMS: atom_id res chain seq x y z
N MET A 1 -1.63 -33.70 -3.42
CA MET A 1 -2.02 -32.34 -3.83
C MET A 1 -1.07 -31.36 -3.17
N LEU A 2 -0.75 -30.23 -3.81
CA LEU A 2 0.35 -29.34 -3.40
C LEU A 2 0.15 -28.76 -1.99
N LEU A 3 -1.10 -28.46 -1.60
CA LEU A 3 -1.41 -27.84 -0.31
C LEU A 3 -1.24 -28.82 0.86
N GLU A 4 -1.62 -30.08 0.68
CA GLU A 4 -1.47 -31.14 1.67
C GLU A 4 0.00 -31.46 1.90
N THR A 5 0.81 -31.55 0.82
CA THR A 5 2.26 -31.71 0.94
C THR A 5 2.92 -30.52 1.64
N ALA A 6 2.44 -29.31 1.38
CA ALA A 6 2.93 -28.11 2.08
C ALA A 6 2.51 -28.08 3.56
N ALA A 7 1.30 -28.54 3.89
CA ALA A 7 0.82 -28.69 5.27
C ALA A 7 1.63 -29.74 6.04
N ASP A 8 1.90 -30.88 5.41
CA ASP A 8 2.73 -31.96 5.96
C ASP A 8 4.16 -31.48 6.23
N HIS A 9 4.78 -30.77 5.28
CA HIS A 9 6.09 -30.14 5.46
C HIS A 9 6.09 -29.09 6.57
N ALA A 10 4.99 -28.35 6.71
CA ALA A 10 4.79 -27.38 7.79
C ALA A 10 4.31 -28.02 9.11
N ARG A 11 4.27 -29.37 9.19
CA ARG A 11 3.87 -30.16 10.37
C ARG A 11 2.53 -29.72 10.96
N THR A 12 1.56 -29.42 10.09
CA THR A 12 0.23 -28.95 10.48
C THR A 12 -0.83 -29.61 9.59
N ASN A 13 -2.10 -29.53 9.98
CA ASN A 13 -3.18 -29.99 9.11
C ASN A 13 -3.51 -28.95 8.04
N LEU A 14 -4.21 -29.38 6.99
CA LEU A 14 -4.57 -28.53 5.85
C LEU A 14 -5.38 -27.30 6.25
N SER A 15 -6.30 -27.42 7.22
CA SER A 15 -7.17 -26.31 7.65
C SER A 15 -6.37 -25.22 8.36
N ASP A 16 -5.50 -25.60 9.30
CA ASP A 16 -4.64 -24.67 10.03
C ASP A 16 -3.57 -24.05 9.12
N PHE A 17 -3.07 -24.84 8.15
CA PHE A 17 -2.15 -24.36 7.12
C PHE A 17 -2.79 -23.25 6.29
N ILE A 18 -4.00 -23.48 5.76
CA ILE A 18 -4.73 -22.51 4.94
C ILE A 18 -5.07 -21.27 5.76
N ARG A 19 -5.56 -21.44 7.00
CA ARG A 19 -5.90 -20.32 7.88
C ARG A 19 -4.69 -19.41 8.11
N ARG A 20 -3.53 -19.98 8.43
CA ARG A 20 -2.30 -19.20 8.64
C ARG A 20 -1.87 -18.49 7.36
N LYS A 21 -1.88 -19.17 6.22
CA LYS A 21 -1.50 -18.57 4.93
C LYS A 21 -2.42 -17.46 4.46
N ALA A 22 -3.72 -17.57 4.74
CA ALA A 22 -4.67 -16.50 4.46
C ALA A 22 -4.40 -15.24 5.29
N ILE A 23 -4.03 -15.39 6.57
CA ILE A 23 -3.68 -14.26 7.43
C ILE A 23 -2.39 -13.60 6.96
N GLU A 24 -1.33 -14.38 6.70
CA GLU A 24 -0.05 -13.86 6.20
C GLU A 24 -0.23 -13.07 4.89
N ALA A 25 -1.06 -13.58 3.97
CA ALA A 25 -1.36 -12.90 2.72
C ALA A 25 -2.12 -11.58 2.93
N ALA A 26 -3.09 -11.55 3.84
CA ALA A 26 -3.83 -10.34 4.17
C ALA A 26 -2.94 -9.28 4.87
N GLU A 27 -2.01 -9.72 5.73
CA GLU A 27 -1.03 -8.83 6.36
C GLU A 27 -0.09 -8.22 5.30
N GLN A 28 0.38 -9.04 4.36
CA GLN A 28 1.21 -8.56 3.26
C GLN A 28 0.46 -7.56 2.37
N ASP A 29 -0.79 -7.84 2.01
CA ASP A 29 -1.63 -6.95 1.20
C ASP A 29 -1.84 -5.59 1.88
N VAL A 30 -2.12 -5.58 3.20
CA VAL A 30 -2.22 -4.36 3.99
C VAL A 30 -0.91 -3.58 4.04
N LEU A 31 0.24 -4.27 4.10
CA LEU A 31 1.56 -3.63 4.07
C LEU A 31 1.91 -3.08 2.68
N ASP A 32 1.54 -3.78 1.61
CA ASP A 32 1.81 -3.40 0.23
C ASP A 32 1.08 -2.10 -0.16
N HIS A 33 -0.06 -1.80 0.46
CA HIS A 33 -0.76 -0.53 0.29
C HIS A 33 0.03 0.73 0.74
N ARG A 34 1.21 0.56 1.35
CA ARG A 34 2.10 1.68 1.72
C ARG A 34 3.16 2.00 0.67
N LEU A 35 3.33 1.15 -0.34
CA LEU A 35 4.36 1.31 -1.36
C LEU A 35 3.77 1.97 -2.60
N VAL A 36 4.20 3.20 -2.88
CA VAL A 36 3.94 3.84 -4.17
C VAL A 36 5.08 3.50 -5.10
N THR A 37 4.82 2.61 -6.06
CA THR A 37 5.81 2.25 -7.08
C THR A 37 5.80 3.29 -8.20
N ILE A 38 6.94 3.91 -8.43
CA ILE A 38 7.15 4.86 -9.54
C ILE A 38 7.88 4.10 -10.65
N PRO A 39 7.34 4.06 -11.88
CA PRO A 39 8.05 3.49 -13.03
C PRO A 39 9.40 4.17 -13.22
N ALA A 40 10.42 3.41 -13.63
CA ALA A 40 11.78 3.95 -13.78
C ALA A 40 11.85 5.12 -14.80
N GLU A 41 11.03 5.07 -15.85
CA GLU A 41 10.91 6.12 -16.87
C GLU A 41 10.34 7.44 -16.34
N ASP A 42 9.60 7.41 -15.23
CA ASP A 42 9.02 8.59 -14.59
C ASP A 42 9.88 9.14 -13.44
N TRP A 43 11.00 8.48 -13.13
CA TRP A 43 11.83 8.83 -11.98
C TRP A 43 12.40 10.25 -12.09
N ASP A 44 12.99 10.60 -13.23
CA ASP A 44 13.60 11.90 -13.46
C ASP A 44 12.56 13.03 -13.36
N LYS A 45 11.35 12.79 -13.88
CA LYS A 45 10.23 13.74 -13.81
C LYS A 45 9.78 13.98 -12.36
N LEU A 46 9.77 12.93 -11.54
CA LEU A 46 9.48 13.08 -10.12
C LEU A 46 10.58 13.87 -9.41
N GLU A 47 11.84 13.59 -9.69
CA GLU A 47 12.96 14.34 -9.09
C GLU A 47 12.90 15.83 -9.43
N ASP A 48 12.60 16.17 -10.67
CA ASP A 48 12.43 17.55 -11.11
C ASP A 48 11.27 18.23 -10.38
N TRP A 49 10.15 17.52 -10.16
CA TRP A 49 9.02 18.02 -9.39
C TRP A 49 9.34 18.26 -7.92
N VAL A 50 10.11 17.36 -7.28
CA VAL A 50 10.52 17.53 -5.88
C VAL A 50 11.41 18.77 -5.70
N LYS A 51 12.26 19.07 -6.69
CA LYS A 51 13.18 20.21 -6.67
C LYS A 51 12.50 21.52 -7.10
N ALA A 52 11.33 21.46 -7.73
CA ALA A 52 10.61 22.63 -8.19
C ALA A 52 10.03 23.45 -7.01
N PRO A 53 9.95 24.79 -7.14
CA PRO A 53 9.31 25.62 -6.13
C PRO A 53 7.82 25.31 -6.02
N ALA A 54 7.26 25.51 -4.83
CA ALA A 54 5.83 25.31 -4.58
C ALA A 54 4.99 26.21 -5.50
N LYS A 55 4.08 25.58 -6.26
CA LYS A 55 3.16 26.29 -7.14
C LYS A 55 1.95 26.77 -6.36
N GLU A 56 1.59 28.05 -6.51
CA GLU A 56 0.30 28.53 -6.03
C GLU A 56 -0.85 27.96 -6.87
N VAL A 57 -1.80 27.33 -6.17
CA VAL A 57 -3.07 26.88 -6.75
C VAL A 57 -4.20 27.54 -5.94
N PRO A 58 -4.86 28.59 -6.46
CA PRO A 58 -5.87 29.35 -5.71
C PRO A 58 -6.99 28.50 -5.14
N ALA A 59 -7.41 27.45 -5.86
CA ALA A 59 -8.41 26.50 -5.40
C ALA A 59 -7.97 25.72 -4.16
N LEU A 60 -6.70 25.29 -4.10
CA LEU A 60 -6.15 24.58 -2.93
C LEU A 60 -6.02 25.52 -1.73
N ARG A 61 -5.62 26.79 -1.94
CA ARG A 61 -5.62 27.81 -0.89
C ARG A 61 -7.01 28.06 -0.32
N LYS A 62 -8.03 28.13 -1.19
CA LYS A 62 -9.42 28.27 -0.74
C LYS A 62 -9.88 27.04 0.05
N LEU A 63 -9.55 25.83 -0.42
CA LEU A 63 -9.89 24.58 0.26
C LEU A 63 -9.23 24.47 1.64
N SER A 64 -7.94 24.82 1.77
CA SER A 64 -7.24 24.74 3.06
C SER A 64 -7.81 25.69 4.12
N ALA A 65 -8.54 26.73 3.71
CA ALA A 65 -9.22 27.64 4.63
C ALA A 65 -10.60 27.15 5.08
N THR A 66 -11.09 26.02 4.57
CA THR A 66 -12.39 25.44 4.96
C THR A 66 -12.26 24.50 6.14
N ARG A 67 -13.31 24.41 6.98
CA ARG A 67 -13.36 23.43 8.07
C ARG A 67 -13.40 22.02 7.47
N PRO A 68 -12.48 21.12 7.85
CA PRO A 68 -12.51 19.74 7.38
C PRO A 68 -13.78 19.04 7.87
N ALA A 69 -14.46 18.30 7.00
CA ALA A 69 -15.70 17.60 7.30
C ALA A 69 -15.59 16.50 8.37
N TRP A 70 -14.37 16.12 8.75
CA TRP A 70 -14.11 15.10 9.78
C TRP A 70 -13.84 15.69 11.17
N GLN A 71 -13.82 17.02 11.32
CA GLN A 71 -13.65 17.72 12.60
C GLN A 71 -14.99 18.03 13.29
N ASP A 72 -16.03 17.23 13.02
CA ASP A 72 -17.32 17.31 13.69
C ASP A 72 -17.39 16.33 14.87
#